data_AF-Q80ZB3-F1
#
_entry.id   AF-Q80ZB3-F1
#
_cell.length_a   1.000
_cell.length_b   1.000
_cell.length_c   1.000
_cell.angle_alpha   90.00
_cell.angle_beta   90.00
_cell.angle_gamma   90.00
#
_symmetry.space_group_name_H-M   'P 1'
#
loop_
_entity.id
_entity.type
_entity.pdbx_description
1 polymer ?
#
loop_
_entity_poly.entity_id
_entity_poly.type
_entity_poly.pdbx_seq_one_letter_code
_entity_poly.pdbx_strand_id
1 'polypeptide(L)' 'QPFKLDPKSAHRKLKVSHDNLTVERDESSSKKSHTPERFTSQGSYGVAGNVFIDSGRHYWEVVI' A
#
# COMPACT_ATOMS: atom_id res chain seq x y z
N GLN A 1 -6.91 6.26 -14.22
CA GLN A 1 -5.58 5.68 -13.95
C GLN A 1 -5.80 4.25 -13.47
N PRO A 2 -5.05 3.23 -13.94
CA PRO A 2 -5.21 1.88 -13.41
C PRO A 2 -4.82 1.83 -11.93
N PHE A 3 -5.53 0.98 -11.17
CA PHE A 3 -5.24 0.74 -9.76
C PHE A 3 -3.82 0.19 -9.59
N LYS A 4 -3.12 0.75 -8.61
CA LYS A 4 -1.82 0.32 -8.09
C LYS A 4 -1.77 0.61 -6.60
N LEU A 5 -0.93 -0.12 -5.89
CA LEU A 5 -0.57 0.20 -4.51
C LEU A 5 0.32 1.45 -4.50
N ASP A 6 0.17 2.31 -3.49
CA ASP A 6 1.07 3.44 -3.24
C ASP A 6 2.12 3.06 -2.18
N PRO A 7 3.40 2.85 -2.56
CA PRO A 7 4.47 2.51 -1.62
C PRO A 7 4.76 3.58 -0.57
N LYS A 8 4.35 4.84 -0.81
CA LYS A 8 4.51 5.94 0.16
C LYS A 8 3.58 5.76 1.35
N SER A 9 2.41 5.18 1.13
CA SER A 9 1.44 4.88 2.19
C SER A 9 1.77 3.58 2.95
N ALA A 10 2.48 2.63 2.32
CA ALA A 10 2.68 1.29 2.87
C ALA A 10 3.28 1.27 4.28
N HIS A 11 2.75 0.44 5.18
CA HIS A 11 3.35 0.27 6.50
C HIS A 11 4.81 -0.21 6.42
N ARG A 12 5.65 0.15 7.41
CA ARG A 12 7.10 -0.17 7.39
C ARG A 12 7.41 -1.66 7.27
N LYS A 13 6.51 -2.53 7.73
CA LYS A 13 6.60 -4.00 7.68
C LYS A 13 6.00 -4.61 6.41
N LEU A 14 5.66 -3.79 5.42
CA LEU A 14 5.17 -4.25 4.13
C LEU A 14 6.18 -3.89 3.05
N LYS A 15 6.29 -4.79 2.08
CA LYS A 15 7.06 -4.60 0.86
C LYS A 15 6.10 -4.66 -0.32
N VAL A 16 6.11 -3.59 -1.11
CA VAL A 16 5.36 -3.50 -2.36
C VAL A 16 6.30 -3.88 -3.50
N SER A 17 5.82 -4.69 -4.44
CA SER A 17 6.56 -5.08 -5.65
C SER A 17 6.86 -3.88 -6.54
N HIS A 18 7.81 -4.03 -7.47
CA HIS A 18 8.23 -2.94 -8.35
C HIS A 18 7.11 -2.45 -9.29
N ASP A 19 6.22 -3.34 -9.71
CA ASP A 19 5.05 -3.00 -10.53
C ASP A 19 3.90 -2.35 -9.73
N ASN A 20 4.00 -2.37 -8.40
CA ASN A 20 3.04 -1.90 -7.43
C ASN A 20 1.68 -2.63 -7.46
N LEU A 21 1.69 -3.93 -7.73
CA LEU A 21 0.48 -4.77 -7.75
C LEU A 21 0.46 -5.83 -6.64
N THR A 22 1.61 -6.17 -6.08
CA THR A 22 1.76 -7.17 -5.03
C THR A 22 2.25 -6.54 -3.75
N VAL A 23 1.75 -7.02 -2.62
CA VAL A 23 2.23 -6.65 -1.29
C VAL A 23 2.50 -7.90 -0.47
N GLU A 24 3.66 -7.93 0.19
CA GLU A 24 4.06 -8.99 1.10
C GLU A 24 4.48 -8.41 2.45
N ARG A 25 4.37 -9.21 3.50
CA ARG A 25 4.87 -8.86 4.82
C ARG A 25 6.37 -9.10 4.87
N ASP A 26 7.11 -8.09 5.31
CA ASP A 26 8.55 -8.13 5.46
C ASP A 26 8.93 -7.65 6.87
N GLU A 27 9.20 -8.61 7.77
CA GLU A 27 9.61 -8.33 9.15
C GLU A 27 11.05 -7.82 9.24
N SER A 28 11.85 -7.97 8.18
CA SER A 28 13.23 -7.45 8.12
C SER A 28 13.29 -5.97 7.69
N SER A 29 12.18 -5.46 7.16
CA SER A 29 12.09 -4.09 6.65
C SER A 29 12.17 -3.06 7.78
N SER A 30 13.30 -2.36 7.85
CA SER A 30 13.55 -1.22 8.75
C SER A 30 13.39 0.14 8.05
N LYS A 31 12.60 0.20 6.96
CA LYS A 31 12.44 1.41 6.15
C LYS A 31 11.96 2.59 6.99
N LYS A 32 12.87 3.55 7.25
CA LYS A 32 12.58 4.85 7.86
C LYS A 32 12.15 5.83 6.78
N SER A 33 10.91 5.70 6.31
CA SER A 33 10.30 6.70 5.44
C SER A 33 9.21 7.41 6.24
N HIS A 34 9.37 8.72 6.43
CA HIS A 34 8.50 9.58 7.25
C HIS A 34 7.49 10.35 6.38
N THR A 35 6.88 9.67 5.40
CA THR A 35 5.77 10.26 4.64
C THR A 35 4.54 10.34 5.55
N PRO A 36 3.86 11.51 5.63
CA PRO A 36 2.64 11.66 6.45
C PRO A 36 1.54 10.65 6.10
N GLU A 37 1.51 10.19 4.85
CA GLU A 37 0.52 9.26 4.31
C GLU A 37 0.77 7.80 4.76
N ARG A 38 1.89 7.53 5.44
CA ARG A 38 2.30 6.18 5.82
C ARG A 38 1.47 5.63 6.97
N PHE A 39 0.99 4.40 6.84
CA PHE A 39 0.47 3.64 7.97
C PHE A 39 1.58 3.36 8.99
N THR A 40 1.43 3.79 10.24
CA THR A 40 2.46 3.67 11.29
C THR A 40 2.03 2.88 12.54
N SER A 41 0.74 2.58 12.66
CA SER A 41 0.17 1.86 13.81
C SER A 41 0.77 0.46 13.96
N GLN A 42 1.02 0.05 15.21
CA GLN A 42 1.55 -1.29 15.52
C GLN A 42 0.53 -2.42 15.30
N GLY A 43 -0.77 -2.09 15.24
CA GLY A 43 -1.86 -3.05 15.06
C GLY A 43 -2.46 -3.08 13.65
N SER A 44 -2.00 -2.22 12.73
CA SER A 44 -2.56 -2.13 11.37
C SER A 44 -1.45 -2.02 10.33
N TYR A 45 -1.33 -3.08 9.52
CA TYR A 45 -0.34 -3.21 8.45
C TYR A 45 -1.00 -2.91 7.11
N GLY A 46 -1.30 -1.63 6.86
CA GLY A 46 -2.00 -1.18 5.66
C GLY A 46 -1.10 -0.65 4.54
N VAL A 47 -1.65 -0.63 3.33
CA VAL A 47 -1.17 0.11 2.15
C VAL A 47 -2.40 0.61 1.40
N ALA A 48 -2.37 1.85 0.91
CA ALA A 48 -3.47 2.45 0.15
C ALA A 48 -3.27 2.24 -1.36
N GLY A 49 -4.36 2.33 -2.11
CA GLY A 49 -4.32 2.47 -3.56
C GLY A 49 -3.94 3.89 -3.99
N ASN A 50 -3.42 4.04 -5.20
CA ASN A 50 -3.01 5.30 -5.80
C ASN A 50 -4.17 6.15 -6.38
N VAL A 51 -5.42 5.66 -6.32
CA VAL A 51 -6.58 6.31 -6.93
C VAL A 51 -7.55 6.76 -5.83
N PHE A 52 -7.88 8.04 -5.84
CA PHE A 52 -9.00 8.58 -5.07
C PHE A 52 -10.30 8.41 -5.87
N ILE A 53 -11.36 7.98 -5.20
CA ILE A 53 -12.67 7.72 -5.81
C ILE A 53 -13.69 8.63 -5.11
N ASP A 54 -14.28 9.57 -5.85
CA ASP A 54 -15.34 10.45 -5.35
C ASP A 54 -16.75 10.04 -5.82
N SER A 55 -16.84 9.24 -6.88
CA SER A 55 -18.08 8.89 -7.56
C SER A 55 -17.88 7.76 -8.59
N GLY A 56 -18.98 7.24 -9.14
CA GLY A 56 -18.97 6.27 -10.25
C GLY A 56 -18.91 4.79 -9.84
N ARG A 57 -18.50 3.93 -10.78
CA ARG A 57 -18.37 2.47 -10.59
C ARG A 57 -16.94 2.04 -10.89
N HIS A 58 -16.33 1.33 -9.95
CA HIS A 58 -14.93 0.90 -10.01
C HIS A 58 -14.83 -0.55 -9.58
N TYR A 59 -13.87 -1.28 -10.12
CA TYR A 59 -13.70 -2.70 -9.88
C TYR A 59 -12.23 -3.10 -9.99
N TRP A 60 -11.80 -4.01 -9.13
CA TRP A 60 -10.51 -4.69 -9.19
C TRP A 60 -10.63 -6.07 -8.54
N GLU A 61 -9.77 -6.99 -8.97
CA GLU A 61 -9.62 -8.31 -8.38
C GLU A 61 -8.30 -8.41 -7.62
N VAL A 62 -8.25 -9.28 -6.63
CA VAL A 62 -7.05 -9.54 -5.85
C VAL A 62 -6.84 -11.05 -5.78
N VAL A 63 -5.61 -11.48 -6.06
CA VAL A 63 -5.17 -12.85 -5.81
C VAL A 63 -4.59 -12.90 -4.39
N ILE A 64 -5.04 -13.86 -3.58
CA ILE A 64 -4.66 -14.04 -2.17
C ILE A 64 -3.79 -15.28 -2.04
#